data_AF-A0A0S8FE46-F1
#
_entry.id   AF-A0A0S8FE46-F1
#
_cell.length_a   1.000
_cell.length_b   1.000
_cell.length_c   1.000
_cell.angle_alpha   90.00
_cell.angle_beta   90.00
_cell.angle_gamma   90.00
#
_symmetry.space_group_name_H-M   'P 1'
#
loop_
_entity.id
_entity.type
_entity.pdbx_description
1 polymer ?
#
loop_
_entity_poly.entity_id
_entity_poly.type
_entity_poly.pdbx_seq_one_letter_code
_entity_poly.pdbx_strand_id
1 'polypeptide(L)'
;MEIDMQRQVPTKDTTILGIMRTAAFSTGFREAQAGKPIRYDAYEHDANGQWNYERGRMLGLMFGGPLKVGRAISRAAALHFAMAIKQKVIL
;
A
#
# COMPACT_ATOMS: atom_id res chain seq x y z
N MET A 1 1.32 16.68 26.26
CA MET A 1 2.10 16.59 25.00
C MET A 1 1.30 17.34 23.96
N GLU A 2 1.71 18.55 23.64
CA GLU A 2 1.01 19.40 22.67
C GLU A 2 1.26 18.82 21.27
N ILE A 3 0.21 18.35 20.60
CA ILE A 3 0.31 17.83 19.23
C ILE A 3 0.35 19.04 18.32
N ASP A 4 1.55 19.40 17.85
CA ASP A 4 1.74 20.44 16.85
C ASP A 4 1.09 20.02 15.52
N MET A 5 -0.17 20.42 15.33
CA MET A 5 -0.93 20.17 14.10
C MET A 5 -0.43 20.97 12.89
N GLN A 6 0.54 21.88 13.07
CA GLN A 6 1.06 22.71 11.98
C GLN A 6 2.33 22.14 11.34
N ARG A 7 2.98 21.15 11.95
CA ARG A 7 4.16 20.51 11.37
C ARG A 7 3.75 19.56 10.25
N GLN A 8 3.71 20.09 9.03
CA GLN A 8 3.57 19.29 7.81
C GLN A 8 4.63 18.19 7.78
N VAL A 9 4.21 16.94 7.68
CA VAL A 9 5.13 15.81 7.50
C VAL A 9 5.83 15.98 6.15
N PRO A 10 7.16 15.85 6.07
CA PRO A 10 7.88 15.97 4.81
C PRO A 10 7.34 14.98 3.78
N THR A 11 6.61 15.47 2.78
CA THR A 11 6.09 14.67 1.67
C THR A 11 7.11 14.59 0.54
N LYS A 12 7.23 13.41 -0.06
CA LYS A 12 8.01 13.23 -1.29
C LYS A 12 7.10 12.73 -2.39
N ASP A 13 7.28 13.29 -3.58
CA ASP A 13 6.59 12.80 -4.77
C ASP A 13 6.96 11.33 -4.99
N THR A 14 5.94 10.51 -5.25
CA THR A 14 6.10 9.11 -5.57
C THR A 14 5.14 8.72 -6.68
N THR A 15 5.42 7.59 -7.33
CA THR A 15 4.55 7.04 -8.36
C THR A 15 3.79 5.85 -7.80
N ILE A 16 2.62 5.56 -8.37
CA ILE A 16 1.84 4.34 -8.10
C ILE A 16 2.73 3.10 -8.18
N LEU A 17 3.52 2.98 -9.25
CA LEU A 17 4.44 1.86 -9.42
C LEU A 17 5.56 1.85 -8.38
N GLY A 18 6.02 3.02 -7.94
CA GLY A 18 6.98 3.16 -6.84
C GLY A 18 6.43 2.57 -5.54
N ILE A 19 5.20 2.92 -5.16
CA ILE A 19 4.49 2.37 -3.99
C ILE A 19 4.35 0.85 -4.11
N MET A 20 3.81 0.36 -5.23
CA MET A 20 3.51 -1.06 -5.43
C MET A 20 4.76 -1.96 -5.46
N ARG A 21 5.93 -1.40 -5.78
CA ARG A 21 7.20 -2.14 -5.78
C ARG A 21 7.80 -2.36 -4.39
N THR A 22 7.32 -1.64 -3.37
CA THR A 22 7.85 -1.77 -2.02
C THR A 22 7.58 -3.16 -1.44
N ALA A 23 8.48 -3.62 -0.57
CA ALA A 23 8.32 -4.89 0.13
C ALA A 23 7.09 -4.87 1.06
N ALA A 24 6.83 -3.72 1.70
CA ALA A 24 5.67 -3.51 2.55
C ALA A 24 4.35 -3.71 1.80
N PHE A 25 4.20 -3.05 0.65
CA PHE A 25 3.02 -3.21 -0.21
C PHE A 25 2.82 -4.66 -0.63
N SER A 26 3.89 -5.30 -1.14
CA SER A 26 3.84 -6.70 -1.57
C SER A 26 3.49 -7.65 -0.43
N THR A 27 3.90 -7.34 0.80
CA THR A 27 3.60 -8.14 1.99
C THR A 27 2.15 -7.98 2.39
N GLY A 28 1.65 -6.74 2.52
CA GLY A 28 0.26 -6.48 2.84
C GLY A 28 -0.70 -7.12 1.83
N PHE A 29 -0.41 -6.98 0.54
CA PHE A 29 -1.19 -7.62 -0.52
C PHE A 29 -1.32 -9.14 -0.37
N ARG A 30 -0.18 -9.82 -0.17
CA ARG A 30 -0.14 -11.28 -0.02
C ARG A 30 -0.83 -11.74 1.26
N GLU A 31 -0.64 -11.03 2.36
CA GLU A 31 -1.28 -11.36 3.64
C GLU A 31 -2.80 -11.20 3.58
N ALA A 32 -3.29 -10.14 2.94
CA ALA A 32 -4.72 -9.93 2.72
C ALA A 32 -5.34 -11.02 1.85
N GLN A 33 -4.72 -11.37 0.71
CA GLN A 33 -5.19 -12.47 -0.14
C GLN A 33 -5.15 -13.83 0.57
N ALA A 34 -4.20 -14.03 1.49
CA ALA A 34 -4.10 -15.23 2.31
C ALA A 34 -5.08 -15.22 3.52
N GLY A 35 -5.92 -14.20 3.67
CA GLY A 35 -6.87 -14.10 4.78
C GLY A 35 -6.24 -13.88 6.16
N LYS A 36 -4.98 -13.44 6.21
CA LYS A 36 -4.29 -13.19 7.49
C LYS A 36 -4.80 -11.91 8.15
N PRO A 37 -4.91 -11.84 9.50
CA PRO A 37 -5.22 -10.60 10.20
C PRO A 37 -4.23 -9.47 9.88
N ILE A 38 -4.67 -8.22 10.08
CA ILE A 38 -3.79 -7.04 9.95
C ILE A 38 -2.80 -7.00 11.11
N ARG A 39 -1.55 -6.66 10.81
CA ARG A 39 -0.50 -6.42 11.81
C ARG A 39 -0.26 -4.93 11.93
N TYR A 40 -0.78 -4.32 13.01
CA TYR A 40 -0.66 -2.88 13.24
C TYR A 40 0.73 -2.46 13.72
N ASP A 41 1.50 -3.40 14.23
CA ASP A 41 2.91 -3.27 14.61
C ASP A 41 3.86 -3.45 13.41
N ALA A 42 3.34 -3.84 12.25
CA ALA A 42 4.16 -3.98 11.06
C ALA A 42 4.68 -2.59 10.63
N TYR A 43 6.01 -2.46 10.57
CA TYR A 43 6.71 -1.23 10.18
C TYR A 43 6.53 -0.07 11.18
N GLU A 44 6.40 -0.34 12.49
CA GLU A 44 6.21 0.67 13.55
C GLU A 44 7.24 1.83 13.54
N HIS A 45 8.44 1.60 13.00
CA HIS A 45 9.51 2.61 12.88
C HIS A 45 9.69 3.17 11.45
N ASP A 46 8.86 2.74 10.50
CA ASP A 46 8.85 3.21 9.12
C ASP A 46 7.41 3.53 8.70
N ALA A 47 7.01 4.78 8.94
CA ALA A 47 5.67 5.25 8.60
C ALA A 47 5.32 4.99 7.13
N ASN A 48 6.24 5.22 6.20
CA ASN A 48 5.98 4.96 4.77
C ASN A 48 5.78 3.46 4.52
N GLY A 49 6.58 2.61 5.17
CA GLY A 49 6.39 1.17 5.20
C GLY A 49 5.00 0.79 5.68
N GLN A 50 4.56 1.34 6.81
CA GLN A 50 3.23 1.09 7.38
C GLN A 50 2.11 1.48 6.41
N TRP A 51 2.14 2.71 5.88
CA TRP A 51 1.17 3.17 4.88
C TRP A 51 1.15 2.27 3.64
N ASN A 52 2.32 1.87 3.13
CA ASN A 52 2.40 1.02 1.95
C ASN A 52 1.91 -0.40 2.23
N TYR A 53 2.14 -0.94 3.43
CA TYR A 53 1.60 -2.21 3.88
C TYR A 53 0.07 -2.18 3.88
N GLU A 54 -0.53 -1.16 4.50
CA GLU A 54 -1.98 -1.00 4.55
C GLU A 54 -2.60 -0.87 3.15
N ARG A 55 -2.02 -0.01 2.29
CA ARG A 55 -2.43 0.12 0.87
C ARG A 55 -2.37 -1.21 0.13
N GLY A 56 -1.30 -1.98 0.36
CA GLY A 56 -1.14 -3.33 -0.19
C GLY A 56 -2.27 -4.25 0.26
N ARG A 57 -2.60 -4.25 1.56
CA ARG A 57 -3.72 -5.04 2.10
C ARG A 57 -5.05 -4.65 1.47
N MET A 58 -5.34 -3.35 1.39
CA MET A 58 -6.59 -2.85 0.79
C MET A 58 -6.74 -3.34 -0.65
N LEU A 59 -5.69 -3.26 -1.47
CA LEU A 59 -5.72 -3.81 -2.82
C LEU A 59 -5.92 -5.34 -2.81
N GLY A 60 -5.23 -6.06 -1.92
CA GLY A 60 -5.35 -7.51 -1.80
C GLY A 60 -6.75 -8.00 -1.42
N LEU A 61 -7.52 -7.20 -0.68
CA LEU A 61 -8.92 -7.48 -0.36
C LEU A 61 -9.86 -7.28 -1.56
N MET A 62 -9.52 -6.37 -2.48
CA MET A 62 -10.38 -6.00 -3.62
C MET A 62 -10.00 -6.68 -4.93
N PHE A 63 -8.73 -7.09 -5.08
CA PHE A 63 -8.19 -7.61 -6.33
C PHE A 63 -7.76 -9.08 -6.17
N GLY A 64 -8.45 -9.98 -6.86
CA GLY A 64 -8.19 -11.42 -6.83
C GLY A 64 -7.07 -11.92 -7.76
N GLY A 65 -6.45 -11.03 -8.55
CA GLY A 65 -5.40 -11.41 -9.49
C GLY A 65 -3.99 -11.38 -8.88
N PRO A 66 -2.95 -11.75 -9.65
CA PRO A 66 -1.57 -11.67 -9.19
C PRO A 66 -1.05 -10.22 -9.20
N LEU A 67 -0.32 -9.83 -8.15
CA LEU A 67 0.33 -8.51 -8.07
C LEU A 67 1.41 -8.34 -9.14
N LYS A 68 2.12 -9.42 -9.50
CA LYS A 68 3.23 -9.43 -10.45
C LYS A 68 3.03 -10.46 -11.55
N VAL A 69 3.52 -10.14 -12.74
CA VAL A 69 3.72 -11.08 -13.85
C VAL A 69 5.22 -11.16 -14.09
N GLY A 70 5.85 -12.25 -13.63
CA GLY A 70 7.30 -12.34 -13.54
C GLY A 70 7.89 -11.27 -12.62
N ARG A 71 8.80 -10.44 -13.16
CA ARG A 71 9.46 -9.34 -12.41
C ARG A 71 8.67 -8.03 -12.42
N ALA A 72 7.67 -7.89 -13.29
CA ALA A 72 6.91 -6.65 -13.47
C ALA A 72 5.63 -6.63 -12.62
N ILE A 73 5.19 -5.42 -12.21
CA ILE A 73 3.86 -5.23 -11.63
C ILE A 73 2.82 -5.53 -12.71
N SER A 74 1.80 -6.30 -12.35
CA SER A 74 0.67 -6.60 -13.23
C SER A 74 -0.03 -5.31 -13.64
N ARG A 75 -0.26 -5.14 -14.96
CA ARG A 75 -1.00 -3.99 -15.49
C ARG A 75 -2.40 -3.90 -14.88
N ALA A 76 -3.05 -5.05 -14.67
CA ALA A 76 -4.37 -5.10 -14.04
C ALA A 76 -4.31 -4.62 -12.59
N ALA A 77 -3.35 -5.12 -11.80
CA ALA A 77 -3.15 -4.68 -10.42
C ALA A 77 -2.87 -3.16 -10.34
N ALA A 78 -2.00 -2.65 -11.23
CA ALA A 78 -1.67 -1.22 -11.28
C ALA A 78 -2.88 -0.35 -11.63
N LEU A 79 -3.71 -0.79 -12.59
CA LEU A 79 -4.92 -0.08 -12.97
C LEU A 79 -5.95 -0.06 -11.84
N HIS A 80 -6.20 -1.21 -11.20
CA HIS A 80 -7.11 -1.29 -10.06
C HIS A 80 -6.67 -0.39 -8.90
N PHE A 81 -5.37 -0.38 -8.59
CA PHE A 81 -4.83 0.49 -7.55
C PHE A 81 -4.97 1.98 -7.92
N ALA A 82 -4.65 2.34 -9.16
CA ALA A 82 -4.81 3.71 -9.66
C ALA A 82 -6.28 4.18 -9.58
N MET A 83 -7.22 3.30 -9.95
CA MET A 83 -8.65 3.57 -9.85
C MET A 83 -9.10 3.73 -8.40
N ALA A 84 -8.63 2.86 -7.50
CA ALA A 84 -8.96 2.93 -6.08
C ALA A 84 -8.46 4.24 -5.43
N ILE A 85 -7.25 4.71 -5.80
CA ILE A 85 -6.74 6.01 -5.38
C ILE A 85 -7.61 7.15 -5.95
N LYS A 86 -7.92 7.11 -7.25
CA LYS A 86 -8.76 8.14 -7.90
C LYS A 86 -10.15 8.23 -7.27
N GLN A 87 -10.70 7.10 -6.85
CA GLN A 87 -12.00 7.01 -6.17
C GLN A 87 -11.92 7.29 -4.66
N LYS A 88 -10.73 7.57 -4.12
CA LYS A 88 -10.48 7.78 -2.68
C LYS A 88 -10.88 6.59 -1.80
N VAL A 89 -10.87 5.38 -2.37
CA VAL A 89 -11.03 4.13 -1.62
C VAL A 89 -9.74 3.79 -0.89
N ILE A 90 -8.59 4.07 -1.53
CA ILE A 90 -7.26 3.98 -0.95
C ILE A 90 -6.66 5.39 -0.93
N LEU A 91 -6.07 5.79 0.21
CA LEU A 91 -5.37 7.07 0.40
C LEU A 91 -3.90 6.96 0.01
#